data_AF-A0A6B2LK52-F1
#
_entry.id   AF-A0A6B2LK52-F1
#
_cell.length_a   1.000
_cell.length_b   1.000
_cell.length_c   1.000
_cell.angle_alpha   90.00
_cell.angle_beta   90.00
_cell.angle_gamma   90.00
#
_symmetry.space_group_name_H-M   'P 1'
#
loop_
_entity.id
_entity.type
_entity.pdbx_description
1 polymer ?
#
loop_
_entity_poly.entity_id
_entity_poly.type
_entity_poly.pdbx_seq_one_letter_code
_entity_poly.pdbx_strand_id
1 'polypeptide(L)'
;MDSIEKLECEELPPIETFKNKLRKEECKIEDYQEALDIWKQKGFKTFNDYMMYYCERDVDVLIAGLNGFRTILQKQSQIEALNFVSISSIAYNNALKNFVNTSDIKIHTIESEHIYEVFEKSMFEGFCQVFDHYGKIGEDNVKFLMSLDENNLYGWAMTKPLPYGDFQLITDKQMCKDIL
;
A
#
# COMPACT_ATOMS: atom_id res chain seq x y z
N MET A 1 4.97 -26.37 -4.53
CA MET A 1 4.31 -27.68 -4.43
C MET A 1 3.43 -27.85 -5.65
N ASP A 2 3.64 -28.92 -6.41
CA ASP A 2 2.95 -29.27 -7.67
C ASP A 2 1.99 -30.46 -7.48
N SER A 3 1.99 -31.11 -6.31
CA SER A 3 1.11 -32.23 -5.96
C SER A 3 0.94 -32.36 -4.44
N ILE A 4 -0.20 -32.90 -4.00
CA ILE A 4 -0.56 -33.04 -2.57
C ILE A 4 0.29 -34.10 -1.87
N GLU A 5 0.70 -35.15 -2.58
CA GLU A 5 1.48 -36.27 -2.05
C GLU A 5 2.83 -35.82 -1.47
N LYS A 6 3.36 -34.67 -1.92
CA LYS A 6 4.59 -34.08 -1.38
C LYS A 6 4.47 -33.60 0.06
N LEU A 7 3.25 -33.47 0.59
CA LEU A 7 3.02 -33.15 2.01
C LEU A 7 3.42 -34.32 2.92
N GLU A 8 3.39 -35.56 2.43
CA GLU A 8 3.75 -36.76 3.18
C GLU A 8 5.27 -37.05 3.17
N CYS A 9 6.06 -36.24 2.45
CA CYS A 9 7.52 -36.41 2.42
C CYS A 9 8.11 -36.27 3.83
N GLU A 10 8.91 -37.25 4.25
CA GLU A 10 9.48 -37.32 5.61
C GLU A 10 10.75 -36.47 5.79
N GLU A 11 11.11 -35.69 4.78
CA GLU A 11 12.26 -34.83 4.77
C GLU A 11 11.93 -33.45 4.19
N LEU A 12 12.70 -32.45 4.59
CA LEU A 12 12.66 -31.14 3.95
C LEU A 12 13.15 -31.31 2.50
N PRO A 13 12.49 -30.69 1.50
CA PRO A 13 12.96 -30.73 0.13
C PRO A 13 14.42 -30.26 0.03
N PRO A 14 15.18 -30.73 -0.99
CA PRO A 14 16.57 -30.36 -1.13
C PRO A 14 16.69 -28.89 -1.59
N ILE A 15 17.79 -28.23 -1.23
CA ILE A 15 17.97 -26.77 -1.38
C ILE A 15 17.75 -26.28 -2.82
N GLU A 16 18.06 -27.10 -3.83
CA GLU A 16 17.92 -26.78 -5.26
C GLU A 16 16.47 -26.58 -5.70
N THR A 17 15.51 -27.03 -4.87
CA THR A 17 14.08 -26.82 -5.10
C THR A 17 13.57 -25.48 -4.57
N PHE A 18 14.36 -24.80 -3.74
CA PHE A 18 14.04 -23.49 -3.19
C PHE A 18 14.55 -22.40 -4.14
N LYS A 19 13.65 -21.91 -5.01
CA LYS A 19 13.97 -20.85 -5.99
C LYS A 19 13.11 -19.62 -5.79
N ASN A 20 13.75 -18.46 -5.71
CA ASN A 20 13.05 -17.18 -5.66
C ASN A 20 12.61 -16.77 -7.07
N LYS A 21 11.33 -16.99 -7.40
CA LYS A 21 10.77 -16.64 -8.72
C LYS A 21 10.81 -15.14 -9.02
N LEU A 22 10.68 -14.29 -8.00
CA LEU A 22 10.61 -12.84 -8.14
C LEU A 22 11.98 -12.25 -8.49
N ARG A 23 13.04 -12.71 -7.80
CA ARG A 23 14.41 -12.23 -8.00
C ARG A 23 15.23 -13.09 -8.96
N LYS A 24 14.73 -14.27 -9.33
CA LYS A 24 15.46 -15.29 -10.11
C LYS A 24 16.76 -15.72 -9.44
N GLU A 25 16.72 -15.87 -8.12
CA GLU A 25 17.86 -16.24 -7.28
C GLU A 25 17.64 -17.64 -6.68
N GLU A 26 18.72 -18.39 -6.50
CA GLU A 26 18.72 -19.64 -5.73
C GLU A 26 18.63 -19.35 -4.23
N CYS A 27 18.19 -20.32 -3.44
CA CYS A 27 18.15 -20.20 -1.99
C CYS A 27 19.56 -19.99 -1.42
N LYS A 28 19.67 -19.10 -0.43
CA LYS A 28 20.90 -18.94 0.32
C LYS A 28 21.11 -20.14 1.23
N ILE A 29 22.35 -20.53 1.42
CA ILE A 29 22.71 -21.68 2.27
C ILE A 29 22.27 -21.42 3.71
N GLU A 30 22.38 -20.18 4.18
CA GLU A 30 22.00 -19.76 5.52
C GLU A 30 20.49 -19.92 5.76
N ASP A 31 19.66 -19.48 4.81
CA ASP A 31 18.20 -19.58 4.88
C ASP A 31 17.75 -21.06 4.90
N TYR A 32 18.42 -21.91 4.12
CA TYR A 32 18.13 -23.35 4.12
C TYR A 32 18.57 -24.03 5.41
N GLN A 33 19.71 -23.63 5.97
CA GLN A 33 20.19 -24.15 7.25
C GLN A 33 19.22 -23.80 8.39
N GLU A 34 18.67 -22.59 8.40
CA GLU A 34 17.64 -22.19 9.35
C GLU A 34 16.39 -23.09 9.24
N ALA A 35 15.94 -23.39 8.03
CA ALA A 35 14.81 -24.29 7.81
C ALA A 35 15.08 -25.72 8.34
N LEU A 36 16.30 -26.24 8.14
CA LEU A 36 16.72 -27.53 8.69
C LEU A 36 16.79 -27.53 10.22
N ASP A 37 17.26 -26.44 10.81
CA ASP A 37 17.36 -26.30 12.27
C ASP A 37 15.96 -26.25 12.90
N ILE A 38 15.04 -25.49 12.31
CA ILE A 38 13.62 -25.46 12.71
C ILE A 38 13.00 -26.85 12.59
N TRP A 39 13.23 -27.55 11.47
CA TRP A 39 12.72 -28.91 11.25
C TRP A 39 13.13 -29.85 12.37
N LYS A 40 14.42 -29.87 12.72
CA LYS A 40 14.98 -30.70 13.78
C LYS A 40 14.48 -30.27 15.16
N GLN A 41 14.48 -28.98 15.45
CA GLN A 41 14.09 -28.43 16.75
C GLN A 41 12.61 -28.72 17.06
N LYS A 42 11.74 -28.61 16.05
CA LYS A 42 10.30 -28.86 16.19
C LYS A 42 9.93 -30.34 16.05
N GLY A 43 10.86 -31.19 15.59
CA GLY A 43 10.65 -32.63 15.44
C GLY A 43 9.60 -32.96 14.39
N PHE A 44 9.55 -32.20 13.29
CA PHE A 44 8.61 -32.43 12.20
C PHE A 44 8.87 -33.78 11.54
N LYS A 45 7.78 -34.49 11.22
CA LYS A 45 7.84 -35.82 10.63
C LYS A 45 7.57 -35.77 9.14
N THR A 46 6.70 -34.86 8.71
CA THR A 46 6.36 -34.71 7.30
C THR A 46 6.47 -33.25 6.88
N PHE A 47 6.57 -33.02 5.58
CA PHE A 47 6.59 -31.68 5.01
C PHE A 47 5.29 -30.91 5.32
N ASN A 48 4.18 -31.62 5.52
CA ASN A 48 2.92 -31.05 6.00
C ASN A 48 3.08 -30.35 7.36
N ASP A 49 3.78 -30.98 8.31
CA ASP A 49 4.00 -30.39 9.65
C ASP A 49 4.74 -29.05 9.54
N TYR A 50 5.80 -29.03 8.72
CA TYR A 50 6.58 -27.81 8.46
C TYR A 50 5.75 -26.73 7.76
N MET A 51 4.94 -27.11 6.75
CA MET A 51 4.09 -26.19 6.00
C MET A 51 2.99 -25.58 6.88
N MET A 52 2.33 -26.40 7.71
CA MET A 52 1.31 -25.92 8.65
C MET A 52 1.92 -24.99 9.70
N TYR A 53 3.11 -25.31 10.21
CA TYR A 53 3.85 -24.43 11.11
C TYR A 53 4.19 -23.10 10.45
N TYR A 54 4.69 -23.11 9.21
CA TYR A 54 4.98 -21.89 8.46
C TYR A 54 3.70 -21.04 8.27
N CYS A 55 2.59 -21.66 7.83
CA CYS A 55 1.31 -20.97 7.66
C CYS A 55 0.80 -20.36 8.97
N GLU A 56 0.94 -21.06 10.09
CA GLU A 56 0.58 -20.53 11.42
C GLU A 56 1.40 -19.30 11.77
N ARG A 57 2.72 -19.31 11.52
CA ARG A 57 3.60 -18.17 11.80
C ARG A 57 3.28 -16.96 10.91
N ASP A 58 2.94 -17.16 9.64
CA ASP A 58 2.48 -16.09 8.74
C ASP A 58 1.18 -15.43 9.27
N VAL A 59 0.25 -16.24 9.78
CA VAL A 59 -1.00 -15.76 10.39
C VAL A 59 -0.73 -15.04 11.72
N ASP A 60 0.20 -15.52 12.54
CA ASP A 60 0.55 -14.87 13.81
C ASP A 60 1.06 -13.45 13.60
N VAL A 61 1.92 -13.24 12.60
CA VAL A 61 2.44 -11.90 12.26
C VAL A 61 1.30 -10.98 11.85
N LEU A 62 0.34 -11.47 11.04
CA LEU A 62 -0.85 -10.72 10.66
C LEU A 62 -1.70 -10.35 11.88
N ILE A 63 -1.97 -11.30 12.78
CA ILE A 63 -2.74 -11.08 14.00
C ILE A 63 -2.05 -10.04 14.90
N ALA A 64 -0.73 -10.16 15.09
CA ALA A 64 0.05 -9.21 15.88
C ALA A 64 -0.02 -7.79 15.30
N GLY A 65 0.18 -7.65 13.98
CA GLY A 65 0.09 -6.36 13.28
C GLY A 65 -1.31 -5.74 13.37
N LEU A 66 -2.36 -6.55 13.14
CA LEU A 66 -3.75 -6.12 13.22
C LEU A 66 -4.14 -5.69 14.64
N ASN A 67 -3.75 -6.44 15.67
CA ASN A 67 -4.02 -6.06 17.06
C ASN A 67 -3.28 -4.78 17.46
N GLY A 68 -2.04 -4.61 17.00
CA GLY A 68 -1.31 -3.34 17.14
C GLY A 68 -2.07 -2.18 16.50
N PHE A 69 -2.51 -2.35 15.25
CA PHE A 69 -3.28 -1.33 14.53
C PHE A 69 -4.61 -1.00 15.21
N ARG A 70 -5.37 -2.01 15.66
CA ARG A 70 -6.60 -1.85 16.44
C ARG A 70 -6.36 -1.06 17.74
N THR A 71 -5.28 -1.37 18.46
CA THR A 71 -4.91 -0.68 19.70
C THR A 71 -4.63 0.80 19.45
N ILE A 72 -3.89 1.12 18.38
CA ILE A 72 -3.59 2.50 17.99
C ILE A 72 -4.88 3.24 17.60
N LEU A 73 -5.71 2.65 16.74
CA LEU A 73 -6.97 3.27 16.30
C LEU A 73 -7.95 3.48 17.44
N GLN A 74 -8.09 2.50 18.33
CA GLN A 74 -8.92 2.66 19.52
C GLN A 74 -8.42 3.82 20.38
N LYS A 75 -7.10 3.92 20.62
CA LYS A 75 -6.50 4.99 21.43
C LYS A 75 -6.65 6.37 20.79
N GLN A 76 -6.33 6.51 19.51
CA GLN A 76 -6.26 7.81 18.82
C GLN A 76 -7.62 8.30 18.33
N SER A 77 -8.47 7.38 17.88
CA SER A 77 -9.69 7.71 17.15
C SER A 77 -10.95 7.14 17.78
N GLN A 78 -10.85 6.23 18.75
CA GLN A 78 -12.00 5.50 19.31
C GLN A 78 -12.81 4.81 18.20
N ILE A 79 -12.09 4.15 17.27
CA ILE A 79 -12.65 3.42 16.13
C ILE A 79 -12.15 1.97 16.19
N GLU A 80 -13.05 1.02 15.97
CA GLU A 80 -12.72 -0.40 15.77
C GLU A 80 -12.38 -0.65 14.29
N ALA A 81 -11.14 -1.11 14.04
CA ALA A 81 -10.63 -1.35 12.68
C ALA A 81 -11.45 -2.40 11.93
N LEU A 82 -11.94 -3.42 12.64
CA LEU A 82 -12.66 -4.56 12.04
C LEU A 82 -14.08 -4.22 11.55
N ASN A 83 -14.56 -3.00 11.81
CA ASN A 83 -15.82 -2.51 11.25
C ASN A 83 -15.68 -1.98 9.82
N PHE A 84 -14.47 -1.95 9.27
CA PHE A 84 -14.17 -1.37 7.97
C PHE A 84 -13.46 -2.36 7.06
N VAL A 85 -13.75 -2.28 5.76
CA VAL A 85 -13.15 -3.14 4.74
C VAL A 85 -11.74 -2.67 4.35
N SER A 86 -11.42 -1.37 4.53
CA SER A 86 -10.14 -0.81 4.12
C SER A 86 -9.64 0.31 5.04
N ILE A 87 -8.33 0.58 4.99
CA ILE A 87 -7.70 1.72 5.68
C ILE A 87 -8.24 3.04 5.14
N SER A 88 -8.55 3.15 3.84
CA SER A 88 -9.14 4.35 3.24
C SER A 88 -10.51 4.66 3.85
N SER A 89 -11.34 3.64 4.11
CA SER A 89 -12.63 3.80 4.78
C SER A 89 -12.46 4.30 6.23
N ILE A 90 -11.44 3.83 6.93
CA ILE A 90 -11.09 4.28 8.29
C ILE A 90 -10.62 5.74 8.26
N ALA A 91 -9.75 6.11 7.32
CA ALA A 91 -9.26 7.48 7.16
C ALA A 91 -10.38 8.46 6.84
N TYR A 92 -11.28 8.09 5.91
CA TYR A 92 -12.46 8.88 5.58
C TYR A 92 -13.39 9.04 6.79
N ASN A 93 -13.68 7.95 7.52
CA ASN A 93 -14.53 8.02 8.70
C ASN A 93 -13.91 8.90 9.81
N ASN A 94 -12.59 8.84 9.99
CA ASN A 94 -11.87 9.75 10.88
C ASN A 94 -12.02 11.21 10.44
N ALA A 95 -11.91 11.52 9.15
CA ALA A 95 -12.11 12.87 8.65
C ALA A 95 -13.54 13.37 8.95
N LEU A 96 -14.55 12.55 8.68
CA LEU A 96 -15.95 12.88 8.98
C LEU A 96 -16.16 13.11 10.49
N LYS A 97 -15.69 12.19 11.33
CA LYS A 97 -15.86 12.25 12.79
C LYS A 97 -15.22 13.49 13.41
N ASN A 98 -14.02 13.86 12.95
CA ASN A 98 -13.23 14.93 13.58
C ASN A 98 -13.53 16.30 13.01
N PHE A 99 -13.90 16.41 11.73
CA PHE A 99 -14.06 17.71 11.06
C PHE A 99 -15.51 18.00 10.67
N VAL A 100 -16.21 17.04 10.08
CA VAL A 100 -17.58 17.30 9.59
C VAL A 100 -18.58 17.37 10.75
N ASN A 101 -18.45 16.49 11.76
CA ASN A 101 -19.35 16.50 12.91
C ASN A 101 -19.15 17.69 13.86
N THR A 102 -18.07 18.45 13.72
CA THR A 102 -17.64 19.49 14.67
C THR A 102 -17.62 20.89 14.05
N SER A 103 -17.89 21.00 12.74
CA SER A 103 -17.89 22.26 11.99
C SER A 103 -19.17 22.41 11.18
N ASP A 104 -19.42 23.61 10.66
CA ASP A 104 -20.53 23.88 9.75
C ASP A 104 -20.26 23.40 8.30
N ILE A 105 -19.21 22.59 8.10
CA ILE A 105 -18.87 22.02 6.80
C ILE A 105 -19.93 20.97 6.42
N LYS A 106 -20.69 21.25 5.37
CA LYS A 106 -21.62 20.31 4.74
C LYS A 106 -20.91 19.43 3.73
N ILE A 107 -21.32 18.16 3.61
CA ILE A 107 -20.85 17.30 2.52
C ILE A 107 -21.72 17.58 1.30
N HIS A 108 -21.11 17.97 0.19
CA HIS A 108 -21.79 18.18 -1.10
C HIS A 108 -21.66 16.94 -1.96
N THR A 109 -22.76 16.53 -2.59
CA THR A 109 -22.81 15.44 -3.57
C THR A 109 -22.90 16.00 -4.98
N ILE A 110 -22.30 15.32 -5.95
CA ILE A 110 -22.46 15.66 -7.38
C ILE A 110 -23.73 14.96 -7.87
N GLU A 111 -24.82 15.72 -8.04
CA GLU A 111 -26.12 15.16 -8.43
C GLU A 111 -26.25 14.88 -9.94
N SER A 112 -25.45 15.56 -10.76
CA SER A 112 -25.49 15.41 -12.22
C SER A 112 -24.41 14.45 -12.69
N GLU A 113 -24.84 13.36 -13.35
CA GLU A 113 -23.94 12.40 -14.02
C GLU A 113 -23.00 13.10 -15.02
N HIS A 114 -23.52 14.04 -15.81
CA HIS A 114 -22.71 14.81 -16.75
C HIS A 114 -21.59 15.59 -16.06
N ILE A 115 -21.86 16.22 -14.92
CA ILE A 115 -20.84 16.96 -14.17
C ILE A 115 -19.84 16.01 -13.52
N TYR A 116 -20.30 14.87 -13.02
CA TYR A 116 -19.43 13.82 -12.51
C TYR A 116 -18.44 13.36 -13.58
N GLU A 117 -18.92 13.08 -14.80
CA GLU A 117 -18.05 12.71 -15.92
C GLU A 117 -17.04 13.81 -16.28
N VAL A 118 -17.46 15.09 -16.23
CA VAL A 118 -16.55 16.22 -16.48
C VAL A 118 -15.42 16.24 -15.47
N PHE A 119 -15.72 16.06 -14.17
CA PHE A 119 -14.69 15.99 -13.14
C PHE A 119 -13.81 14.76 -13.33
N GLU A 120 -14.39 13.58 -13.52
CA GLU A 120 -13.63 12.35 -13.71
C GLU A 120 -12.63 12.47 -14.87
N LYS A 121 -13.09 12.98 -16.03
CA LYS A 121 -12.24 13.21 -17.22
C LYS A 121 -11.19 14.31 -17.03
N SER A 122 -11.36 15.15 -16.02
CA SER A 122 -10.44 16.24 -15.68
C SER A 122 -9.51 15.91 -14.52
N MET A 123 -9.67 14.76 -13.86
CA MET A 123 -8.74 14.30 -12.83
C MET A 123 -7.50 13.70 -13.47
N PHE A 124 -6.35 14.27 -13.14
CA PHE A 124 -5.04 13.71 -13.48
C PHE A 124 -4.39 13.20 -12.21
N GLU A 125 -3.79 12.02 -12.28
CA GLU A 125 -3.08 11.39 -11.16
C GLU A 125 -1.64 11.92 -11.04
N GLY A 126 -0.83 11.22 -10.25
CA GLY A 126 0.59 11.54 -10.09
C GLY A 126 1.33 11.59 -11.43
N PHE A 127 2.13 12.64 -11.60
CA PHE A 127 2.97 12.79 -12.77
C PHE A 127 4.16 11.81 -12.71
N CYS A 128 4.21 10.88 -13.66
CA CYS A 128 5.34 9.97 -13.83
C CYS A 128 6.03 10.24 -15.16
N GLN A 129 7.30 10.62 -15.12
CA GLN A 129 8.09 10.86 -16.31
C GLN A 129 9.41 10.10 -16.23
N VAL A 130 9.69 9.33 -17.28
CA VAL A 130 11.00 8.70 -17.48
C VAL A 130 11.82 9.65 -18.33
N PHE A 131 12.87 10.20 -17.74
CA PHE A 131 13.88 10.97 -18.47
C PHE A 131 15.04 10.05 -18.83
N ASP A 132 15.66 10.27 -19.98
CA ASP A 132 17.05 9.87 -20.13
C ASP A 132 17.87 10.64 -19.11
N HIS A 133 18.62 9.93 -18.26
CA HIS A 133 19.49 10.59 -17.29
C HIS A 133 20.56 11.37 -18.05
N TYR A 134 20.44 12.70 -18.06
CA TYR A 134 21.40 13.60 -18.71
C TYR A 134 22.77 13.63 -18.01
N GLY A 135 22.94 12.95 -16.87
CA GLY A 135 24.20 12.91 -16.13
C GLY A 135 24.41 11.57 -15.43
N LYS A 136 25.65 11.09 -15.47
CA LYS A 136 26.10 9.88 -14.79
C LYS A 136 27.35 10.21 -13.98
N ILE A 137 27.42 9.71 -12.74
CA ILE A 137 28.57 9.99 -11.87
C ILE A 137 29.86 9.55 -12.58
N GLY A 138 30.81 10.48 -12.68
CA GLY A 138 32.09 10.26 -13.37
C GLY A 138 32.11 10.65 -14.85
N GLU A 139 30.97 11.00 -15.45
CA GLU A 139 30.88 11.57 -16.81
C GLU A 139 30.64 13.10 -16.71
N ASP A 140 31.18 13.86 -17.67
CA ASP A 140 30.96 15.32 -17.81
C ASP A 140 31.11 16.16 -16.52
N ASN A 141 32.05 15.79 -15.65
CA ASN A 141 32.30 16.40 -14.35
C ASN A 141 31.15 16.29 -13.32
N VAL A 142 30.19 15.39 -13.52
CA VAL A 142 29.15 15.08 -12.53
C VAL A 142 29.75 14.35 -11.33
N LYS A 143 29.75 15.02 -10.16
CA LYS A 143 30.36 14.50 -8.92
C LYS A 143 29.41 13.68 -8.05
N PHE A 144 28.13 14.01 -8.05
CA PHE A 144 27.09 13.28 -7.33
C PHE A 144 25.74 13.47 -8.03
N LEU A 145 24.83 12.54 -7.80
CA LEU A 145 23.43 12.63 -8.16
C LEU A 145 22.60 12.87 -6.90
N MET A 146 21.56 13.67 -7.00
CA MET A 146 20.66 13.97 -5.89
C MET A 146 19.23 13.60 -6.30
N SER A 147 18.57 12.83 -5.44
CA SER A 147 17.13 12.58 -5.52
C SER A 147 16.47 13.25 -4.33
N LEU A 148 15.41 14.02 -4.58
CA LEU A 148 14.63 14.70 -3.56
C LEU A 148 13.21 14.13 -3.57
N ASP A 149 12.64 13.94 -2.38
CA ASP A 149 11.29 13.43 -2.19
C ASP A 149 10.52 14.38 -1.26
N GLU A 150 9.27 14.67 -1.62
CA GLU A 150 8.41 15.58 -0.87
C GLU A 150 7.73 14.84 0.29
N ASN A 151 7.97 15.31 1.52
CA ASN A 151 7.36 14.73 2.71
C ASN A 151 5.84 14.96 2.70
N ASN A 152 5.06 13.88 2.53
CA ASN A 152 3.59 13.91 2.56
C ASN A 152 2.98 14.93 1.56
N LEU A 153 3.39 14.83 0.29
CA LEU A 153 2.95 15.73 -0.79
C LEU A 153 1.43 15.97 -0.81
N TYR A 154 0.61 14.90 -0.81
CA TYR A 154 -0.84 15.04 -0.82
C TYR A 154 -1.40 15.63 0.47
N GLY A 155 -0.85 15.27 1.63
CA GLY A 155 -1.26 15.87 2.90
C GLY A 155 -0.97 17.37 2.94
N TRP A 156 0.17 17.82 2.39
CA TRP A 156 0.46 19.24 2.22
C TRP A 156 -0.49 19.91 1.23
N ALA A 157 -0.76 19.29 0.08
CA ALA A 157 -1.69 19.82 -0.92
C ALA A 157 -3.10 20.01 -0.34
N MET A 158 -3.55 19.08 0.53
CA MET A 158 -4.82 19.18 1.24
C MET A 158 -4.91 20.34 2.24
N THR A 159 -3.79 20.99 2.58
CA THR A 159 -3.79 22.22 3.41
C THR A 159 -3.99 23.51 2.61
N LYS A 160 -4.00 23.42 1.27
CA LYS A 160 -4.19 24.57 0.39
C LYS A 160 -5.69 24.83 0.18
N PRO A 161 -6.07 26.03 -0.32
CA PRO A 161 -7.44 26.26 -0.76
C PRO A 161 -7.86 25.22 -1.80
N LEU A 162 -8.95 24.50 -1.51
CA LEU A 162 -9.53 23.47 -2.37
C LEU A 162 -10.96 23.88 -2.78
N PRO A 163 -11.44 23.45 -3.95
CA PRO A 163 -12.82 23.70 -4.36
C PRO A 163 -13.81 23.02 -3.40
N TYR A 164 -14.87 23.74 -3.03
CA TYR A 164 -15.91 23.28 -2.12
C TYR A 164 -17.23 24.01 -2.38
N GLY A 165 -18.35 23.32 -2.18
CA GLY A 165 -19.69 23.88 -2.31
C GLY A 165 -20.32 23.67 -3.68
N ASP A 166 -21.20 24.60 -4.06
CA ASP A 166 -21.94 24.55 -5.31
C ASP A 166 -21.04 24.88 -6.51
N PHE A 167 -21.37 24.29 -7.67
CA PHE A 167 -20.65 24.49 -8.92
C PHE A 167 -21.58 25.01 -10.01
N GLN A 168 -21.02 25.82 -10.91
CA GLN A 168 -21.70 26.28 -12.11
C GLN A 168 -20.89 25.85 -13.34
N LEU A 169 -21.52 25.12 -14.26
CA LEU A 169 -20.90 24.77 -15.53
C LEU A 169 -20.92 25.99 -16.46
N ILE A 170 -19.73 26.44 -16.86
CA ILE A 170 -19.55 27.53 -17.81
C ILE A 170 -18.99 26.92 -19.10
N THR A 171 -19.72 27.09 -20.20
CA THR A 171 -19.33 26.57 -21.53
C THR A 171 -18.81 27.67 -22.47
N ASP A 172 -18.82 28.93 -22.02
CA ASP A 172 -18.28 30.05 -22.80
C ASP A 172 -16.75 29.97 -22.84
N LYS A 173 -16.23 29.73 -24.04
CA LYS A 173 -14.79 29.53 -24.26
C LYS A 173 -13.96 30.79 -23.99
N GLN A 174 -14.52 31.98 -24.19
CA GLN A 174 -13.79 33.23 -23.94
C GLN A 174 -13.67 33.47 -22.44
N MET A 175 -14.78 33.31 -21.71
CA MET A 175 -14.79 33.39 -20.25
C MET A 175 -13.85 32.39 -19.60
N CYS A 176 -13.79 31.14 -20.06
CA CYS A 176 -12.86 30.14 -19.51
C CYS A 176 -11.39 30.50 -19.74
N LYS A 177 -11.05 31.23 -20.80
CA LYS A 177 -9.67 31.69 -21.04
C LYS A 177 -9.28 32.85 -20.13
N ASP A 178 -10.24 33.70 -19.77
CA ASP A 178 -9.96 34.90 -18.98
C ASP A 178 -9.82 34.59 -17.47
N ILE A 179 -10.17 33.36 -17.05
CA ILE A 179 -10.09 32.87 -15.65
C ILE A 179 -8.78 32.12 -15.36
N LEU A 180 -8.08 31.60 -16.39
CA LEU A 180 -6.82 30.87 -16.29
C LEU A 180 -5.61 31.79 -16.38
#